data_AF-H6LJN8-F1
#
_entry.id   AF-H6LJN8-F1
#
_cell.length_a   1.000
_cell.length_b   1.000
_cell.length_c   1.000
_cell.angle_alpha   90.00
_cell.angle_beta   90.00
_cell.angle_gamma   90.00
#
_symmetry.space_group_name_H-M   'P 1'
#
loop_
_entity.id
_entity.type
_entity.pdbx_description
1 polymer ?
#
loop_
_entity_poly.entity_id
_entity_poly.type
_entity_poly.pdbx_seq_one_letter_code
_entity_poly.pdbx_strand_id
1 'polypeptide(L)'
;MSDIFISHSSKDKTNIVRELVAELRALRLDVWVDEDNILCGDNILDEIERGIKNAVCVALILTPAFFQSNWASLEIGLSRSGKEGTLIIPVLAGITVEEVAKKYAFLIAQKYISLDSSDMSVGARELAKAVEGQKNRKRNDEPLDYQSAIRRLNNFDTPGTNVISILIAEYAQICKISVSAGISHAAKIGGAVFDDVYARARHPANPPNPNWLVKLDILAKRNSGLNQNIIEHLTALMSMTSTKYCDSEKDQKKLIDLSLAAVINWYTAYISVALWKGKEKDHYEVVSPGELSYQDFVDMYEIDKLVLRPDLIAPPDITYVWYQYNTYTHIAVRSVKTGGIVGYFALLPVIDELFQKIQSGNFKDNDLSTDGIRQYDLEDFYKLYVAAVCIHPDHQNTMAFNRLYHALIEMMYELATERAIYITDIITEASTKQGEKLCKILGLKKFIDTDISTELYTASLLPPSLRLNSLFGKKLIQFYQERYDEMRNLF
;
A
#
# COMPACT_ATOMS: atom_id res chain seq x y z
N MET A 1 -4.83 2.91 -8.83
CA MET A 1 -5.61 3.02 -10.07
C MET A 1 -7.03 2.75 -9.64
N SER A 2 -7.91 3.74 -9.70
CA SER A 2 -9.31 3.59 -9.33
C SER A 2 -10.04 2.81 -10.41
N ASP A 3 -11.11 2.12 -10.02
CA ASP A 3 -11.97 1.42 -10.96
C ASP A 3 -12.77 2.42 -11.80
N ILE A 4 -13.22 3.51 -11.19
CA ILE A 4 -14.00 4.53 -11.86
C ILE A 4 -13.70 5.93 -11.32
N PHE A 5 -13.64 6.91 -12.22
CA PHE A 5 -13.71 8.34 -11.90
C PHE A 5 -15.11 8.88 -12.21
N ILE A 6 -15.75 9.58 -11.27
CA ILE A 6 -17.04 10.25 -11.49
C ILE A 6 -16.83 11.75 -11.68
N SER A 7 -17.01 12.20 -12.93
CA SER A 7 -17.06 13.62 -13.29
C SER A 7 -18.50 14.11 -13.26
N HIS A 8 -18.75 15.20 -12.54
CA HIS A 8 -20.08 15.71 -12.23
C HIS A 8 -20.07 17.23 -12.03
N SER A 9 -21.27 17.84 -11.96
CA SER A 9 -21.40 19.25 -11.55
C SER A 9 -21.36 19.33 -10.03
N SER A 10 -20.64 20.29 -9.47
CA SER A 10 -20.62 20.50 -8.01
C SER A 10 -22.01 20.72 -7.39
N LYS A 11 -23.00 21.14 -8.18
CA LYS A 11 -24.41 21.28 -7.76
C LYS A 11 -25.13 19.95 -7.56
N ASP A 12 -24.68 18.87 -8.20
CA ASP A 12 -25.29 17.53 -8.15
C ASP A 12 -24.69 16.67 -7.03
N LYS A 13 -23.67 17.19 -6.35
CA LYS A 13 -22.88 16.56 -5.30
C LYS A 13 -23.75 15.94 -4.22
N THR A 14 -24.59 16.76 -3.58
CA THR A 14 -25.43 16.36 -2.44
C THR A 14 -26.60 15.46 -2.85
N ASN A 15 -27.17 15.67 -4.03
CA ASN A 15 -28.47 15.09 -4.41
C ASN A 15 -28.36 13.82 -5.26
N ILE A 16 -27.22 13.57 -5.91
CA ILE A 16 -27.05 12.46 -6.85
C ILE A 16 -25.74 11.71 -6.56
N VAL A 17 -24.65 12.45 -6.47
CA VAL A 17 -23.30 11.86 -6.54
C VAL A 17 -22.95 11.09 -5.27
N ARG A 18 -23.22 11.64 -4.08
CA ARG A 18 -22.93 10.96 -2.81
C ARG A 18 -23.61 9.60 -2.68
N GLU A 19 -24.89 9.53 -3.05
CA GLU A 19 -25.66 8.29 -3.01
C GLU A 19 -25.14 7.27 -4.02
N LEU A 20 -24.90 7.71 -5.27
CA LEU A 20 -24.30 6.85 -6.31
C LEU A 20 -22.94 6.28 -5.88
N VAL A 21 -22.10 7.11 -5.24
CA VAL A 21 -20.78 6.70 -4.73
C VAL A 21 -20.91 5.67 -3.62
N ALA A 22 -21.83 5.87 -2.68
CA ALA A 22 -22.08 4.94 -1.59
C ALA A 22 -22.48 3.56 -2.12
N GLU A 23 -23.41 3.51 -3.09
CA GLU A 23 -23.85 2.28 -3.75
C GLU A 23 -22.71 1.58 -4.50
N LEU A 24 -21.93 2.31 -5.29
CA LEU A 24 -20.78 1.74 -6.03
C LEU A 24 -19.70 1.20 -5.09
N ARG A 25 -19.43 1.89 -3.98
CA ARG A 25 -18.49 1.42 -2.95
C ARG A 25 -19.01 0.18 -2.22
N ALA A 26 -20.31 0.10 -1.96
CA ALA A 26 -20.95 -1.10 -1.40
C ALA A 26 -20.79 -2.31 -2.35
N LEU A 27 -20.76 -2.07 -3.67
CA LEU A 27 -20.45 -3.05 -4.70
C LEU A 27 -18.93 -3.33 -4.85
N ARG A 28 -18.10 -2.84 -3.92
CA ARG A 28 -16.63 -3.03 -3.84
C ARG A 28 -15.83 -2.43 -4.98
N LEU A 29 -16.33 -1.37 -5.62
CA LEU A 29 -15.55 -0.61 -6.59
C LEU A 29 -14.72 0.49 -5.90
N ASP A 30 -13.50 0.68 -6.39
CA ASP A 30 -12.67 1.83 -6.02
C ASP A 30 -13.13 3.07 -6.82
N VAL A 31 -13.93 3.92 -6.17
CA VAL A 31 -14.58 5.09 -6.77
C VAL A 31 -13.84 6.36 -6.39
N TRP A 32 -13.32 7.06 -7.40
CA TRP A 32 -12.75 8.40 -7.25
C TRP A 32 -13.77 9.45 -7.70
N VAL A 33 -14.02 10.45 -6.86
CA VAL A 33 -14.95 11.57 -7.13
C VAL A 33 -14.26 12.86 -6.73
N ASP A 34 -14.55 13.92 -7.47
CA ASP A 34 -14.09 15.30 -7.22
C ASP A 34 -14.66 15.93 -5.93
N GLU A 35 -15.00 15.15 -4.91
CA GLU A 35 -15.56 15.72 -3.69
C GLU A 35 -14.52 16.29 -2.73
N ASP A 36 -13.22 15.97 -2.81
CA ASP A 36 -12.27 16.35 -1.74
C ASP A 36 -10.80 16.65 -2.18
N ASN A 37 -10.47 16.87 -3.46
CA ASN A 37 -9.04 17.02 -3.88
C ASN A 37 -8.72 18.21 -4.82
N ILE A 38 -9.64 19.16 -5.03
CA ILE A 38 -9.30 20.42 -5.72
C ILE A 38 -9.43 21.54 -4.70
N LEU A 39 -8.31 21.88 -4.06
CA LEU A 39 -8.17 22.95 -3.09
C LEU A 39 -8.12 24.32 -3.78
N CYS A 40 -8.34 25.39 -3.01
CA CYS A 40 -8.13 26.75 -3.52
C CYS A 40 -6.66 26.95 -3.89
N GLY A 41 -6.37 27.09 -5.19
CA GLY A 41 -5.02 27.17 -5.73
C GLY A 41 -4.63 26.00 -6.63
N ASP A 42 -5.38 24.89 -6.57
CA ASP A 42 -5.17 23.77 -7.48
C ASP A 42 -5.60 24.12 -8.90
N ASN A 43 -4.82 23.61 -9.85
CA ASN A 43 -5.21 23.67 -11.24
C ASN A 43 -6.25 22.58 -11.50
N ILE A 44 -7.51 23.00 -11.60
CA ILE A 44 -8.67 22.16 -11.91
C ILE A 44 -8.39 21.23 -13.12
N LEU A 45 -7.66 21.70 -14.13
CA LEU A 45 -7.32 20.90 -15.31
C LEU A 45 -6.38 19.74 -14.99
N ASP A 46 -5.40 19.96 -14.11
CA ASP A 46 -4.38 18.96 -13.79
C ASP A 46 -4.96 17.83 -12.92
N GLU A 47 -5.89 18.14 -12.01
CA GLU A 47 -6.61 17.14 -11.21
C GLU A 47 -7.57 16.31 -12.07
N ILE A 48 -8.29 16.94 -13.00
CA ILE A 48 -9.12 16.24 -13.98
C ILE A 48 -8.25 15.32 -14.86
N GLU A 49 -7.11 15.81 -15.35
CA GLU A 49 -6.16 15.01 -16.16
C GLU A 49 -5.65 13.79 -15.37
N ARG A 50 -5.30 13.99 -14.10
CA ARG A 50 -4.85 12.94 -13.18
C ARG A 50 -5.93 11.88 -12.96
N GLY A 51 -7.16 12.31 -12.74
CA GLY A 51 -8.34 11.46 -12.62
C GLY A 51 -8.55 10.54 -13.81
N ILE A 52 -8.52 11.13 -14.99
CA ILE A 52 -8.67 10.42 -16.27
C ILE A 52 -7.54 9.40 -16.46
N LYS A 53 -6.30 9.79 -16.14
CA LYS A 53 -5.13 8.89 -16.25
C LYS A 53 -5.25 7.70 -15.30
N ASN A 54 -5.67 7.94 -14.05
CA ASN A 54 -5.61 6.97 -12.96
C ASN A 54 -6.85 6.08 -12.80
N ALA A 55 -7.90 6.28 -13.60
CA ALA A 55 -9.10 5.44 -13.60
C ALA A 55 -9.12 4.41 -14.74
N VAL A 56 -9.82 3.29 -14.53
CA VAL A 56 -10.14 2.33 -15.61
C VAL A 56 -11.23 2.91 -16.52
N CYS A 57 -12.27 3.50 -15.94
CA CYS A 57 -13.36 4.16 -16.66
C CYS A 57 -13.63 5.56 -16.09
N VAL A 58 -14.20 6.45 -16.91
CA VAL A 58 -14.69 7.76 -16.48
C VAL A 58 -16.20 7.79 -16.67
N ALA A 59 -16.97 7.89 -15.58
CA ALA A 59 -18.41 8.16 -15.64
C ALA A 59 -18.65 9.67 -15.70
N LEU A 60 -19.49 10.10 -16.64
CA LEU A 60 -19.94 11.49 -16.75
C LEU A 60 -21.38 11.59 -16.30
N ILE A 61 -21.61 12.29 -15.19
CA ILE A 61 -22.96 12.53 -14.67
C ILE A 61 -23.55 13.74 -15.41
N LEU A 62 -24.35 13.46 -16.42
CA LEU A 62 -25.01 14.43 -17.27
C LEU A 62 -26.35 14.85 -16.65
N THR A 63 -26.40 16.09 -16.18
CA THR A 63 -27.60 16.73 -15.60
C THR A 63 -27.80 18.11 -16.25
N PRO A 64 -28.96 18.77 -16.04
CA PRO A 64 -29.11 20.17 -16.44
C PRO A 64 -28.03 21.09 -15.82
N ALA A 65 -27.63 20.83 -14.57
CA ALA A 65 -26.58 21.60 -13.87
C ALA A 65 -25.19 21.37 -14.46
N PHE A 66 -24.92 20.16 -14.95
CA PHE A 66 -23.70 19.82 -15.66
C PHE A 66 -23.55 20.64 -16.96
N PHE A 67 -24.64 20.81 -17.69
CA PHE A 67 -24.65 21.56 -18.96
C PHE A 67 -24.50 23.07 -18.76
N GLN A 68 -24.80 23.57 -17.56
CA GLN A 68 -24.56 24.96 -17.15
C GLN A 68 -23.13 25.20 -16.62
N SER A 69 -22.37 24.14 -16.37
CA SER A 69 -21.00 24.21 -15.84
C SER A 69 -19.94 24.30 -16.94
N ASN A 70 -18.71 24.69 -16.57
CA ASN A 70 -17.61 24.91 -17.52
C ASN A 70 -16.97 23.57 -17.98
N TRP A 71 -17.65 22.88 -18.89
CA TRP A 71 -17.23 21.61 -19.52
C TRP A 71 -15.89 21.67 -20.28
N ALA A 72 -15.43 22.86 -20.64
CA ALA A 72 -14.15 23.08 -21.33
C ALA A 72 -12.96 22.42 -20.59
N SER A 73 -13.00 22.40 -19.25
CA SER A 73 -11.93 21.81 -18.45
C SER A 73 -11.82 20.29 -18.63
N LEU A 74 -12.95 19.60 -18.80
CA LEU A 74 -12.97 18.17 -19.04
C LEU A 74 -12.53 17.83 -20.47
N GLU A 75 -12.93 18.61 -21.48
CA GLU A 75 -12.46 18.42 -22.86
C GLU A 75 -10.94 18.59 -22.98
N ILE A 76 -10.40 19.60 -22.30
CA ILE A 76 -8.96 19.85 -22.22
C ILE A 76 -8.27 18.71 -21.45
N GLY A 77 -8.84 18.22 -20.34
CA GLY A 77 -8.31 17.07 -19.61
C GLY A 77 -8.31 15.77 -20.45
N LEU A 78 -9.38 15.51 -21.21
CA LEU A 78 -9.48 14.36 -22.09
C LEU A 78 -8.42 14.40 -23.21
N SER A 79 -8.24 15.56 -23.83
CA SER A 79 -7.21 15.76 -24.87
C SER A 79 -5.78 15.73 -24.34
N ARG A 80 -5.52 16.31 -23.15
CA ARG A 80 -4.20 16.30 -22.50
C ARG A 80 -3.82 14.97 -21.85
N SER A 81 -4.80 14.13 -21.52
CA SER A 81 -4.54 12.84 -20.86
C SER A 81 -3.59 11.94 -21.65
N GLY A 82 -3.48 12.14 -22.98
CA GLY A 82 -2.59 11.38 -23.86
C GLY A 82 -2.89 9.88 -23.92
N LYS A 83 -4.01 9.45 -23.31
CA LYS A 83 -4.45 8.07 -23.21
C LYS A 83 -5.48 7.84 -24.31
N GLU A 84 -4.99 7.46 -25.49
CA GLU A 84 -5.85 6.93 -26.55
C GLU A 84 -6.75 5.83 -25.95
N GLY A 85 -8.07 5.93 -26.16
CA GLY A 85 -9.02 4.94 -25.67
C GLY A 85 -9.47 5.10 -24.21
N THR A 86 -9.33 6.27 -23.59
CA THR A 86 -10.03 6.57 -22.31
C THR A 86 -11.51 6.25 -22.46
N LEU A 87 -12.00 5.30 -21.67
CA LEU A 87 -13.39 4.86 -21.75
C LEU A 87 -14.29 5.78 -20.94
N ILE A 88 -15.12 6.53 -21.65
CA ILE A 88 -16.13 7.42 -21.09
C ILE A 88 -17.47 6.66 -21.04
N ILE A 89 -18.16 6.71 -19.90
CA ILE A 89 -19.49 6.15 -19.70
C ILE A 89 -20.44 7.32 -19.43
N PRO A 90 -21.30 7.71 -20.38
CA PRO A 90 -22.32 8.73 -20.14
C PRO A 90 -23.40 8.19 -19.19
N VAL A 91 -23.72 8.96 -18.14
CA VAL A 91 -24.75 8.66 -17.15
C VAL A 91 -25.73 9.83 -17.12
N LEU A 92 -26.94 9.64 -17.65
CA LEU A 92 -27.96 10.68 -17.73
C LEU A 92 -28.80 10.68 -16.46
N ALA A 93 -28.89 11.82 -15.78
CA ALA A 93 -29.72 11.98 -14.59
C ALA A 93 -30.59 13.24 -14.71
N GLY A 94 -31.90 13.05 -14.84
CA GLY A 94 -32.85 14.16 -14.97
C GLY A 94 -32.67 15.02 -16.24
N ILE A 95 -32.11 14.47 -17.31
CA ILE A 95 -31.91 15.13 -18.61
C ILE A 95 -32.31 14.19 -19.75
N THR A 96 -32.85 14.74 -20.84
CA THR A 96 -33.27 13.96 -22.01
C THR A 96 -32.12 13.73 -23.00
N VAL A 97 -32.24 12.67 -23.81
CA VAL A 97 -31.26 12.34 -24.85
C VAL A 97 -31.14 13.47 -25.87
N GLU A 98 -32.26 14.12 -26.23
CA GLU A 98 -32.31 15.23 -27.17
C GLU A 98 -31.55 16.46 -26.65
N GLU A 99 -31.64 16.74 -25.35
CA GLU A 99 -30.89 17.83 -24.71
C GLU A 99 -29.38 17.56 -24.72
N VAL A 100 -28.97 16.32 -24.45
CA VAL A 100 -27.56 15.91 -24.54
C VAL A 100 -27.06 15.98 -25.99
N ALA A 101 -27.85 15.47 -26.94
CA ALA A 101 -27.52 15.43 -28.37
C ALA A 101 -27.21 16.82 -28.94
N LYS A 102 -28.00 17.83 -28.55
CA LYS A 102 -27.86 19.21 -29.04
C LYS A 102 -26.50 19.82 -28.73
N LYS A 103 -25.89 19.44 -27.60
CA LYS A 103 -24.61 20.02 -27.15
C LYS A 103 -23.43 19.08 -27.38
N TYR A 104 -23.61 17.78 -27.15
CA TYR A 104 -22.56 16.76 -27.17
C TYR A 104 -23.03 15.47 -27.85
N ALA A 105 -23.37 15.55 -29.14
CA ALA A 105 -23.86 14.42 -29.93
C ALA A 105 -22.96 13.16 -29.87
N PHE A 106 -21.64 13.33 -29.67
CA PHE A 106 -20.72 12.19 -29.57
C PHE A 106 -20.91 11.33 -28.30
N LEU A 107 -21.47 11.89 -27.22
CA LEU A 107 -21.72 11.15 -25.97
C LEU A 107 -22.88 10.17 -26.13
N ILE A 108 -23.94 10.57 -26.82
CA ILE A 108 -25.11 9.70 -27.07
C ILE A 108 -24.90 8.73 -28.24
N ALA A 109 -23.83 8.89 -29.01
CA ALA A 109 -23.40 7.89 -29.98
C ALA A 109 -22.83 6.62 -29.31
N GLN A 110 -22.57 6.67 -28.00
CA GLN A 110 -22.13 5.56 -27.17
C GLN A 110 -23.29 5.01 -26.33
N LYS A 111 -23.15 3.77 -25.85
CA LYS A 111 -24.10 3.21 -24.88
C LYS A 111 -24.00 3.99 -23.57
N TYR A 112 -25.13 4.54 -23.11
CA TYR A 112 -25.24 5.32 -21.88
C TYR A 112 -26.06 4.58 -20.82
N ILE A 113 -26.01 5.09 -19.59
CA ILE A 113 -26.81 4.64 -18.46
C ILE A 113 -27.83 5.72 -18.12
N SER A 114 -29.07 5.33 -17.84
CA SER A 114 -30.09 6.23 -17.31
C SER A 114 -30.17 6.06 -15.80
N LEU A 115 -29.95 7.14 -15.08
CA LEU A 115 -29.99 7.19 -13.62
C LEU A 115 -31.34 7.76 -13.19
N ASP A 116 -32.11 6.95 -12.48
CA ASP A 116 -33.35 7.39 -11.85
C ASP A 116 -33.07 7.79 -10.40
N SER A 117 -33.39 9.02 -10.04
CA SER A 117 -33.21 9.53 -8.68
C SER A 117 -34.12 8.86 -7.65
N SER A 118 -35.15 8.10 -8.08
CA SER A 118 -36.02 7.34 -7.19
C SER A 118 -35.49 5.94 -6.85
N ASP A 119 -34.55 5.40 -7.62
CA ASP A 119 -33.87 4.13 -7.35
C ASP A 119 -32.43 4.14 -7.88
N MET A 120 -31.54 4.76 -7.11
CA MET A 120 -30.11 4.87 -7.41
C MET A 120 -29.42 3.51 -7.58
N SER A 121 -29.93 2.49 -6.88
CA SER A 121 -29.31 1.17 -6.79
C SER A 121 -29.28 0.45 -8.15
N VAL A 122 -30.30 0.65 -8.99
CA VAL A 122 -30.36 0.04 -10.33
C VAL A 122 -29.26 0.61 -11.22
N GLY A 123 -29.16 1.93 -11.31
CA GLY A 123 -28.14 2.59 -12.12
C GLY A 123 -26.72 2.29 -11.62
N ALA A 124 -26.51 2.23 -10.30
CA ALA A 124 -25.23 1.84 -9.70
C ALA A 124 -24.82 0.41 -10.08
N ARG A 125 -25.74 -0.56 -10.06
CA ARG A 125 -25.48 -1.94 -10.49
C ARG A 125 -25.13 -2.04 -11.97
N GLU A 126 -25.83 -1.30 -12.83
CA GLU A 126 -25.52 -1.26 -14.27
C GLU A 126 -24.14 -0.67 -14.54
N LEU A 127 -23.81 0.42 -13.85
CA LEU A 127 -22.51 1.08 -13.97
C LEU A 127 -21.39 0.17 -13.47
N ALA A 128 -21.59 -0.52 -12.35
CA ALA A 128 -20.62 -1.48 -11.82
C ALA A 128 -20.37 -2.64 -12.78
N LYS A 129 -21.42 -3.17 -13.41
CA LYS A 129 -21.30 -4.23 -14.43
C LYS A 129 -20.53 -3.74 -15.66
N ALA A 130 -20.74 -2.49 -16.08
CA ALA A 130 -20.01 -1.90 -17.19
C ALA A 130 -18.50 -1.78 -16.86
N VAL A 131 -18.16 -1.26 -15.68
CA VAL A 131 -16.77 -1.14 -15.21
C VAL A 131 -16.08 -2.51 -15.15
N GLU A 132 -16.73 -3.51 -14.57
CA GLU A 132 -16.17 -4.87 -14.46
C GLU A 132 -15.95 -5.51 -15.84
N GLY A 133 -16.87 -5.31 -16.79
CA GLY A 133 -16.68 -5.74 -18.17
C GLY A 133 -15.45 -5.12 -18.82
N GLN A 134 -15.13 -3.86 -18.49
CA GLN A 134 -14.02 -3.12 -19.06
C GLN A 134 -12.69 -3.47 -18.39
N LYS A 135 -12.68 -3.71 -17.07
CA LYS A 135 -11.54 -4.32 -16.36
C LYS A 135 -11.15 -5.65 -16.98
N ASN A 136 -12.14 -6.48 -17.31
CA ASN A 136 -11.91 -7.78 -17.96
C ASN A 136 -11.38 -7.63 -19.39
N ARG A 137 -11.89 -6.67 -20.19
CA ARG A 137 -11.33 -6.36 -21.51
C ARG A 137 -9.89 -5.87 -21.43
N LYS A 138 -9.61 -4.92 -20.54
CA LYS A 138 -8.25 -4.38 -20.33
C LYS A 138 -7.29 -5.48 -19.89
N ARG A 139 -7.72 -6.38 -19.01
CA ARG A 139 -6.93 -7.56 -18.60
C ARG A 139 -6.65 -8.52 -19.77
N ASN A 140 -7.56 -8.61 -20.73
CA ASN A 140 -7.35 -9.41 -21.94
C ASN A 140 -6.46 -8.72 -22.97
N ASP A 141 -6.42 -7.38 -23.02
CA ASP A 141 -5.60 -6.61 -23.97
C ASP A 141 -4.19 -6.31 -23.45
N GLU A 142 -4.05 -6.08 -22.14
CA GLU A 142 -2.79 -5.89 -21.40
C GLU A 142 -2.68 -6.92 -20.27
N PRO A 143 -2.28 -8.17 -20.57
CA PRO A 143 -2.33 -9.26 -19.60
C PRO A 143 -1.33 -9.15 -18.46
N LEU A 144 -0.32 -8.27 -18.56
CA LEU A 144 0.69 -8.06 -17.53
C LEU A 144 0.95 -6.57 -17.26
N ASP A 145 0.61 -6.12 -16.05
CA ASP A 145 1.09 -4.85 -15.50
C ASP A 145 2.49 -5.05 -14.88
N TYR A 146 3.52 -4.61 -15.62
CA TYR A 146 4.92 -4.75 -15.21
C TYR A 146 5.24 -4.02 -13.90
N GLN A 147 4.68 -2.83 -13.68
CA GLN A 147 4.95 -2.03 -12.47
C GLN A 147 4.37 -2.72 -11.22
N SER A 148 3.13 -3.21 -11.33
CA SER A 148 2.49 -3.96 -10.26
C SER A 148 3.20 -5.30 -9.99
N ALA A 149 3.68 -6.00 -11.02
CA ALA A 149 4.49 -7.20 -10.88
C ALA A 149 5.79 -6.95 -10.10
N ILE A 150 6.57 -5.95 -10.51
CA ILE A 150 7.83 -5.55 -9.85
C ILE A 150 7.58 -5.17 -8.39
N ARG A 151 6.55 -4.36 -8.13
CA ARG A 151 6.21 -3.95 -6.75
C ARG A 151 5.92 -5.16 -5.86
N ARG A 152 5.17 -6.15 -6.36
CA ARG A 152 4.84 -7.37 -5.60
C ARG A 152 6.07 -8.23 -5.31
N LEU A 153 7.01 -8.32 -6.24
CA LEU A 153 8.23 -9.10 -6.06
C LEU A 153 9.20 -8.43 -5.07
N ASN A 154 9.35 -7.10 -5.15
CA ASN A 154 10.19 -6.33 -4.22
C ASN A 154 9.73 -6.43 -2.75
N ASN A 155 8.47 -6.77 -2.49
CA ASN A 155 7.96 -6.97 -1.13
C ASN A 155 8.58 -8.18 -0.40
N PHE A 156 9.17 -9.13 -1.13
CA PHE A 156 9.75 -10.34 -0.53
C PHE A 156 11.25 -10.20 -0.22
N ASP A 157 11.93 -9.25 -0.85
CA ASP A 157 13.37 -8.95 -0.69
C ASP A 157 14.29 -10.17 -0.58
N THR A 158 14.22 -11.06 -1.58
CA THR A 158 15.14 -12.20 -1.73
C THR A 158 16.02 -12.04 -2.95
N PRO A 159 17.20 -12.68 -3.01
CA PRO A 159 18.05 -12.65 -4.20
C PRO A 159 17.31 -13.03 -5.48
N GLY A 160 16.47 -14.07 -5.44
CA GLY A 160 15.67 -14.51 -6.59
C GLY A 160 14.60 -13.49 -7.02
N THR A 161 13.81 -12.98 -6.07
CA THR A 161 12.76 -11.98 -6.38
C THR A 161 13.35 -10.67 -6.89
N ASN A 162 14.54 -10.28 -6.41
CA ASN A 162 15.23 -9.07 -6.86
C ASN A 162 15.76 -9.23 -8.29
N VAL A 163 16.36 -10.39 -8.62
CA VAL A 163 16.79 -10.71 -9.98
C VAL A 163 15.61 -10.72 -10.96
N ILE A 164 14.50 -11.38 -10.60
CA ILE A 164 13.31 -11.44 -11.45
C ILE A 164 12.71 -10.05 -11.68
N SER A 165 12.69 -9.19 -10.65
CA SER A 165 12.22 -7.80 -10.76
C SER A 165 13.04 -6.98 -11.75
N ILE A 166 14.37 -7.12 -11.72
CA ILE A 166 15.27 -6.47 -12.68
C ILE A 166 14.98 -6.94 -14.11
N LEU A 167 14.86 -8.25 -14.32
CA LEU A 167 14.60 -8.82 -15.65
C LEU A 167 13.23 -8.40 -16.22
N ILE A 168 12.20 -8.24 -15.38
CA ILE A 168 10.90 -7.70 -15.82
C ILE A 168 11.02 -6.23 -16.25
N ALA A 169 11.79 -5.43 -15.50
CA ALA A 169 12.03 -4.03 -15.85
C ALA A 169 12.79 -3.91 -17.19
N GLU A 170 13.81 -4.73 -17.40
CA GLU A 170 14.56 -4.82 -18.66
C GLU A 170 13.66 -5.25 -19.82
N TYR A 171 12.87 -6.32 -19.64
CA TYR A 171 11.89 -6.78 -20.63
C TYR A 171 10.94 -5.65 -21.06
N ALA A 172 10.38 -4.91 -20.10
CA ALA A 172 9.45 -3.82 -20.39
C ALA A 172 10.09 -2.69 -21.21
N GLN A 173 11.38 -2.38 -21.01
CA GLN A 173 12.09 -1.38 -21.81
C GLN A 173 12.47 -1.93 -23.19
N ILE A 174 12.94 -3.18 -23.26
CA ILE A 174 13.32 -3.81 -24.54
C ILE A 174 12.09 -3.91 -25.45
N CYS A 175 10.93 -4.31 -24.94
CA CYS A 175 9.70 -4.40 -25.74
C CYS A 175 9.24 -3.06 -26.34
N LYS A 176 9.67 -1.92 -25.80
CA LYS A 176 9.41 -0.60 -26.42
C LYS A 176 10.30 -0.33 -27.63
N ILE A 177 11.46 -0.98 -27.68
CA ILE A 177 12.48 -0.79 -28.72
C ILE A 177 12.35 -1.87 -29.80
N SER A 178 12.20 -3.13 -29.38
CA SER A 178 12.09 -4.31 -30.25
C SER A 178 11.30 -5.40 -29.54
N VAL A 179 10.14 -5.76 -30.12
CA VAL A 179 9.29 -6.82 -29.60
C VAL A 179 9.99 -8.17 -29.68
N SER A 180 10.66 -8.48 -30.79
CA SER A 180 11.42 -9.72 -30.97
C SER A 180 12.56 -9.88 -29.96
N ALA A 181 13.34 -8.82 -29.71
CA ALA A 181 14.37 -8.84 -28.66
C ALA A 181 13.77 -9.01 -27.25
N GLY A 182 12.60 -8.41 -27.00
CA GLY A 182 11.86 -8.58 -25.75
C GLY A 182 11.39 -10.01 -25.56
N ILE A 183 10.85 -10.64 -26.61
CA ILE A 183 10.45 -12.05 -26.59
C ILE A 183 11.65 -12.95 -26.24
N SER A 184 12.83 -12.71 -26.82
CA SER A 184 14.07 -13.40 -26.42
C SER A 184 14.49 -13.14 -24.98
N HIS A 185 14.20 -11.96 -24.45
CA HIS A 185 14.49 -11.62 -23.06
C HIS A 185 13.58 -12.38 -22.07
N ALA A 186 12.33 -12.68 -22.43
CA ALA A 186 11.37 -13.35 -21.55
C ALA A 186 11.85 -14.73 -21.05
N ALA A 187 12.65 -15.44 -21.85
CA ALA A 187 13.27 -16.70 -21.45
C ALA A 187 14.19 -16.55 -20.23
N LYS A 188 14.85 -15.38 -20.06
CA LYS A 188 15.67 -15.09 -18.88
C LYS A 188 14.83 -15.00 -17.61
N ILE A 189 13.63 -14.40 -17.71
CA ILE A 189 12.69 -14.31 -16.59
C ILE A 189 12.23 -15.72 -16.18
N GLY A 190 11.81 -16.54 -17.15
CA GLY A 190 11.44 -17.94 -16.90
C GLY A 190 12.57 -18.74 -16.28
N GLY A 191 13.80 -18.57 -16.77
CA GLY A 191 15.00 -19.20 -16.23
C GLY A 191 15.28 -18.80 -14.78
N ALA A 192 15.21 -17.50 -14.46
CA ALA A 192 15.41 -17.01 -13.10
C ALA A 192 14.36 -17.54 -12.12
N VAL A 193 13.08 -17.64 -12.54
CA VAL A 193 12.02 -18.28 -11.74
C VAL A 193 12.35 -19.75 -11.49
N PHE A 194 12.73 -20.50 -12.53
CA PHE A 194 13.12 -21.90 -12.38
C PHE A 194 14.31 -22.08 -11.44
N ASP A 195 15.33 -21.26 -11.59
CA ASP A 195 16.56 -21.37 -10.81
C ASP A 195 16.29 -21.11 -9.34
N ASP A 196 15.49 -20.09 -9.01
CA ASP A 196 15.14 -19.79 -7.63
C ASP A 196 14.23 -20.87 -7.00
N VAL A 197 13.22 -21.35 -7.71
CA VAL A 197 12.35 -22.47 -7.25
C VAL A 197 13.17 -23.74 -7.06
N TYR A 198 14.04 -24.06 -8.02
CA TYR A 198 14.90 -25.23 -7.94
C TYR A 198 15.91 -25.14 -6.79
N ALA A 199 16.54 -23.98 -6.58
CA ALA A 199 17.46 -23.76 -5.47
C ALA A 199 16.81 -24.03 -4.12
N ARG A 200 15.53 -23.63 -3.96
CA ARG A 200 14.75 -23.87 -2.75
C ARG A 200 14.29 -25.32 -2.56
N ALA A 201 14.09 -26.06 -3.65
CA ALA A 201 13.70 -27.47 -3.64
C ALA A 201 14.88 -28.45 -3.77
N ARG A 202 16.12 -27.93 -3.84
CA ARG A 202 17.33 -28.72 -4.12
C ARG A 202 17.62 -29.69 -2.97
N HIS A 203 17.91 -30.95 -3.32
CA HIS A 203 18.39 -31.97 -2.38
C HIS A 203 19.87 -32.27 -2.66
N PRO A 204 20.69 -32.65 -1.65
CA PRO A 204 22.12 -32.95 -1.83
C PRO A 204 22.42 -34.01 -2.91
N ALA A 205 21.49 -34.94 -3.14
CA ALA A 205 21.60 -35.99 -4.16
C ALA A 205 21.34 -35.51 -5.60
N ASN A 206 20.95 -34.25 -5.81
CA ASN A 206 20.66 -33.73 -7.14
C ASN A 206 21.97 -33.39 -7.90
N PRO A 207 22.00 -33.53 -9.24
CA PRO A 207 23.17 -33.18 -10.05
C PRO A 207 23.59 -31.70 -9.85
N PRO A 208 24.89 -31.38 -9.94
CA PRO A 208 25.36 -30.00 -9.91
C PRO A 208 24.95 -29.29 -11.21
N ASN A 209 24.19 -28.20 -11.10
CA ASN A 209 23.75 -27.34 -12.21
C ASN A 209 23.06 -28.07 -13.39
N PRO A 210 21.92 -28.74 -13.17
CA PRO A 210 21.17 -29.35 -14.25
C PRO A 210 20.58 -28.30 -15.20
N ASN A 211 20.40 -28.69 -16.47
CA ASN A 211 19.64 -27.88 -17.43
C ASN A 211 18.16 -27.73 -17.00
N TRP A 212 17.43 -26.80 -17.63
CA TRP A 212 16.06 -26.48 -17.22
C TRP A 212 15.07 -27.66 -17.39
N LEU A 213 15.26 -28.53 -18.38
CA LEU A 213 14.43 -29.74 -18.57
C LEU A 213 14.58 -30.70 -17.39
N VAL A 214 15.82 -30.90 -16.93
CA VAL A 214 16.11 -31.75 -15.77
C VAL A 214 15.60 -31.11 -14.48
N LYS A 215 15.72 -29.78 -14.32
CA LYS A 215 15.12 -29.05 -13.20
C LYS A 215 13.60 -29.23 -13.15
N LEU A 216 12.94 -29.12 -14.30
CA LEU A 216 11.49 -29.28 -14.44
C LEU A 216 11.05 -30.70 -14.06
N ASP A 217 11.72 -31.74 -14.56
CA ASP A 217 11.41 -33.14 -14.21
C ASP A 217 11.53 -33.39 -12.69
N ILE A 218 12.59 -32.86 -12.06
CA ILE A 218 12.79 -32.96 -10.61
C ILE A 218 11.67 -32.23 -9.85
N LEU A 219 11.33 -31.01 -10.27
CA LEU A 219 10.32 -30.19 -9.61
C LEU A 219 8.91 -30.76 -9.76
N ALA A 220 8.56 -31.30 -10.94
CA ALA A 220 7.27 -31.94 -11.19
C ALA A 220 7.07 -33.18 -10.31
N LYS A 221 8.14 -33.95 -10.06
CA LYS A 221 8.10 -35.15 -9.22
C LYS A 221 8.02 -34.86 -7.71
N ARG A 222 8.29 -33.62 -7.26
CA ARG A 222 8.53 -33.31 -5.83
C ARG A 222 7.44 -32.49 -5.12
N ASN A 223 6.21 -32.48 -5.61
CA ASN A 223 5.12 -31.67 -5.02
C ASN A 223 5.55 -30.21 -4.74
N SER A 224 6.29 -29.63 -5.69
CA SER A 224 6.89 -28.29 -5.60
C SER A 224 5.88 -27.14 -5.71
N GLY A 225 4.58 -27.45 -5.83
CA GLY A 225 3.53 -26.47 -6.10
C GLY A 225 3.41 -26.05 -7.56
N LEU A 226 4.26 -26.58 -8.45
CA LEU A 226 4.12 -26.48 -9.89
C LEU A 226 2.99 -27.40 -10.36
N ASN A 227 1.90 -26.82 -10.85
CA ASN A 227 0.85 -27.56 -11.54
C ASN A 227 1.10 -27.57 -13.05
N GLN A 228 0.35 -28.42 -13.77
CA GLN A 228 0.51 -28.61 -15.21
C GLN A 228 0.41 -27.29 -16.02
N ASN A 229 -0.49 -26.39 -15.62
CA ASN A 229 -0.69 -25.10 -16.28
C ASN A 229 0.57 -24.21 -16.19
N ILE A 230 1.17 -24.10 -15.00
CA ILE A 230 2.39 -23.31 -14.82
C ILE A 230 3.58 -23.95 -15.54
N ILE A 231 3.64 -25.28 -15.60
CA ILE A 231 4.67 -26.01 -16.37
C ILE A 231 4.58 -25.65 -17.86
N GLU A 232 3.38 -25.58 -18.42
CA GLU A 232 3.17 -25.20 -19.82
C GLU A 232 3.60 -23.76 -20.10
N HIS A 233 3.21 -22.81 -19.24
CA HIS A 233 3.63 -21.41 -19.40
C HIS A 233 5.15 -21.22 -19.24
N LEU A 234 5.77 -21.87 -18.26
CA LEU A 234 7.22 -21.86 -18.09
C LEU A 234 7.92 -22.49 -19.31
N THR A 235 7.41 -23.62 -19.82
CA THR A 235 7.94 -24.27 -21.02
C THR A 235 7.81 -23.35 -22.24
N ALA A 236 6.69 -22.64 -22.39
CA ALA A 236 6.48 -21.68 -23.47
C ALA A 236 7.50 -20.53 -23.42
N LEU A 237 7.78 -19.98 -22.23
CA LEU A 237 8.82 -18.96 -22.04
C LEU A 237 10.23 -19.48 -22.36
N MET A 238 10.53 -20.72 -21.98
CA MET A 238 11.89 -21.29 -22.10
C MET A 238 12.20 -21.83 -23.50
N SER A 239 11.20 -22.33 -24.22
CA SER A 239 11.39 -23.01 -25.51
C SER A 239 11.25 -22.08 -26.72
N MET A 240 10.84 -20.82 -26.51
CA MET A 240 10.63 -19.82 -27.58
C MET A 240 9.72 -20.34 -28.73
N THR A 241 8.82 -21.28 -28.42
CA THR A 241 8.05 -22.08 -29.40
C THR A 241 6.87 -21.33 -30.04
N SER A 242 6.62 -20.06 -29.68
CA SER A 242 5.45 -19.30 -30.14
C SER A 242 5.49 -18.87 -31.61
N THR A 243 6.56 -19.17 -32.35
CA THR A 243 6.73 -18.71 -33.74
C THR A 243 5.87 -19.48 -34.75
N LYS A 244 5.35 -20.67 -34.40
CA LYS A 244 4.57 -21.51 -35.34
C LYS A 244 3.07 -21.21 -35.43
N TYR A 245 2.51 -20.47 -34.47
CA TYR A 245 1.05 -20.30 -34.33
C TYR A 245 0.59 -18.84 -34.23
N CYS A 246 1.49 -17.88 -34.42
CA CYS A 246 1.17 -16.45 -34.34
C CYS A 246 1.46 -15.77 -35.66
N ASP A 247 0.46 -15.08 -36.19
CA ASP A 247 0.54 -14.37 -37.47
C ASP A 247 1.29 -13.03 -37.36
N SER A 248 1.47 -12.50 -36.13
CA SER A 248 2.17 -11.23 -35.89
C SER A 248 3.06 -11.22 -34.64
N GLU A 249 4.09 -10.37 -34.61
CA GLU A 249 4.92 -10.13 -33.41
C GLU A 249 4.09 -9.63 -32.20
N LYS A 250 2.98 -8.94 -32.46
CA LYS A 250 2.05 -8.46 -31.43
C LYS A 250 1.35 -9.62 -30.73
N ASP A 251 0.92 -10.63 -31.49
CA ASP A 251 0.28 -11.83 -30.93
C ASP A 251 1.28 -12.69 -30.16
N GLN A 252 2.51 -12.80 -30.67
CA GLN A 252 3.60 -13.47 -29.95
C GLN A 252 3.89 -12.78 -28.62
N LYS A 253 3.99 -11.44 -28.61
CA LYS A 253 4.17 -10.67 -27.38
C LYS A 253 3.04 -10.91 -26.40
N LYS A 254 1.79 -10.90 -26.87
CA LYS A 254 0.60 -11.11 -26.03
C LYS A 254 0.61 -12.48 -25.35
N LEU A 255 0.98 -13.55 -26.07
CA LEU A 255 1.14 -14.88 -25.49
C LEU A 255 2.26 -14.96 -24.46
N ILE A 256 3.37 -14.26 -24.70
CA ILE A 256 4.48 -14.16 -23.75
C ILE A 256 4.03 -13.39 -22.49
N ASP A 257 3.34 -12.27 -22.62
CA ASP A 257 2.82 -11.51 -21.48
C ASP A 257 1.80 -12.31 -20.67
N LEU A 258 0.93 -13.10 -21.32
CA LEU A 258 0.03 -14.04 -20.64
C LEU A 258 0.80 -15.07 -19.83
N SER A 259 1.86 -15.63 -20.42
CA SER A 259 2.69 -16.63 -19.74
C SER A 259 3.48 -16.02 -18.58
N LEU A 260 4.06 -14.83 -18.77
CA LEU A 260 4.71 -14.09 -17.70
C LEU A 260 3.72 -13.75 -16.57
N ALA A 261 2.51 -13.31 -16.89
CA ALA A 261 1.49 -13.02 -15.88
C ALA A 261 1.11 -14.25 -15.06
N ALA A 262 0.85 -15.38 -15.71
CA ALA A 262 0.55 -16.64 -15.05
C ALA A 262 1.71 -17.08 -14.13
N VAL A 263 2.93 -17.07 -14.66
CA VAL A 263 4.15 -17.48 -13.94
C VAL A 263 4.47 -16.56 -12.78
N ILE A 264 4.39 -15.23 -12.93
CA ILE A 264 4.70 -14.27 -11.86
C ILE A 264 3.63 -14.33 -10.76
N ASN A 265 2.35 -14.43 -11.12
CA ASN A 265 1.27 -14.56 -10.14
C ASN A 265 1.43 -15.85 -9.33
N TRP A 266 1.73 -16.96 -9.99
CA TRP A 266 2.04 -18.20 -9.30
C TRP A 266 3.32 -18.10 -8.47
N TYR A 267 4.40 -17.55 -9.00
CA TYR A 267 5.69 -17.48 -8.32
C TYR A 267 5.62 -16.60 -7.06
N THR A 268 4.92 -15.46 -7.11
CA THR A 268 4.68 -14.63 -5.93
C THR A 268 3.85 -15.36 -4.87
N ALA A 269 2.85 -16.16 -5.27
CA ALA A 269 2.11 -17.03 -4.35
C ALA A 269 2.96 -18.21 -3.84
N TYR A 270 3.84 -18.76 -4.68
CA TYR A 270 4.76 -19.82 -4.31
C TYR A 270 5.78 -19.31 -3.30
N ILE A 271 6.40 -18.16 -3.51
CA ILE A 271 7.36 -17.55 -2.59
C ILE A 271 6.69 -17.15 -1.28
N SER A 272 5.46 -16.63 -1.33
CA SER A 272 4.65 -16.38 -0.13
C SER A 272 4.20 -17.65 0.60
N VAL A 273 4.34 -18.82 0.00
CA VAL A 273 4.15 -20.12 0.66
C VAL A 273 5.48 -20.77 1.03
N ALA A 274 6.54 -20.61 0.24
CA ALA A 274 7.82 -21.30 0.38
C ALA A 274 8.72 -20.62 1.42
N LEU A 275 8.75 -19.29 1.48
CA LEU A 275 9.33 -18.56 2.62
C LEU A 275 8.54 -18.82 3.92
N TRP A 276 7.33 -19.33 3.80
CA TRP A 276 6.36 -19.47 4.88
C TRP A 276 6.02 -20.95 5.17
N LYS A 277 6.68 -21.91 4.49
CA LYS A 277 6.49 -23.35 4.67
C LYS A 277 7.41 -23.82 5.78
N GLY A 278 6.86 -23.96 6.97
CA GLY A 278 7.57 -24.42 8.18
C GLY A 278 7.07 -23.79 9.48
N LYS A 279 6.29 -22.70 9.41
CA LYS A 279 5.53 -22.18 10.54
C LYS A 279 4.05 -22.35 10.18
N GLU A 280 3.27 -23.07 11.00
CA GLU A 280 1.80 -22.94 10.93
C GLU A 280 1.48 -21.44 10.87
N LYS A 281 0.60 -21.02 9.94
CA LYS A 281 0.27 -19.60 9.74
C LYS A 281 -0.33 -19.05 11.03
N ASP A 282 0.53 -18.48 11.83
CA ASP A 282 0.12 -17.60 12.89
C ASP A 282 -0.42 -16.30 12.26
N HIS A 283 -1.55 -15.85 12.76
CA HIS A 283 -2.14 -14.58 12.37
C HIS A 283 -1.85 -13.58 13.47
N TYR A 284 -1.70 -12.31 13.10
CA TYR A 284 -1.39 -11.25 14.06
C TYR A 284 -2.56 -10.27 14.11
N GLU A 285 -3.15 -10.18 15.29
CA GLU A 285 -4.22 -9.23 15.61
C GLU A 285 -3.62 -8.03 16.32
N VAL A 286 -3.99 -6.83 15.88
CA VAL A 286 -3.65 -5.60 16.62
C VAL A 286 -4.55 -5.54 17.84
N VAL A 287 -3.96 -5.33 19.00
CA VAL A 287 -4.71 -5.12 20.25
C VAL A 287 -5.03 -3.64 20.35
N SER A 288 -6.32 -3.30 20.42
CA SER A 288 -6.76 -1.91 20.40
C SER A 288 -6.36 -1.18 21.68
N PRO A 289 -6.19 0.16 21.64
CA PRO A 289 -6.10 0.99 22.84
C PRO A 289 -7.29 0.69 23.79
N GLY A 290 -7.01 0.41 25.05
CA GLY A 290 -7.99 -0.01 26.06
C GLY A 290 -8.15 -1.53 26.26
N GLU A 291 -7.59 -2.38 25.39
CA GLU A 291 -7.75 -3.85 25.47
C GLU A 291 -6.55 -4.59 26.08
N LEU A 292 -5.48 -3.90 26.48
CA LEU A 292 -4.29 -4.54 27.07
C LEU A 292 -4.49 -4.79 28.56
N SER A 293 -4.26 -6.03 28.96
CA SER A 293 -4.24 -6.49 30.35
C SER A 293 -2.84 -6.38 30.95
N TYR A 294 -2.72 -6.42 32.28
CA TYR A 294 -1.41 -6.48 32.94
C TYR A 294 -0.56 -7.67 32.48
N GLN A 295 -1.19 -8.81 32.16
CA GLN A 295 -0.47 -9.98 31.63
C GLN A 295 0.18 -9.69 30.28
N ASP A 296 -0.43 -8.86 29.43
CA ASP A 296 0.16 -8.46 28.16
C ASP A 296 1.45 -7.63 28.37
N PHE A 297 1.55 -6.85 29.45
CA PHE A 297 2.78 -6.12 29.83
C PHE A 297 3.87 -7.04 30.37
N VAL A 298 3.47 -8.13 31.03
CA VAL A 298 4.41 -9.20 31.41
C VAL A 298 4.98 -9.86 30.15
N ASP A 299 4.14 -10.18 29.16
CA ASP A 299 4.59 -10.73 27.88
C ASP A 299 5.55 -9.77 27.16
N MET A 300 5.25 -8.47 27.13
CA MET A 300 6.13 -7.44 26.56
C MET A 300 7.49 -7.37 27.26
N TYR A 301 7.50 -7.44 28.59
CA TYR A 301 8.73 -7.48 29.38
C TYR A 301 9.58 -8.73 29.11
N GLU A 302 8.94 -9.89 28.86
CA GLU A 302 9.66 -11.09 28.40
C GLU A 302 10.29 -10.87 27.02
N ILE A 303 9.62 -10.16 26.10
CA ILE A 303 10.19 -9.79 24.80
C ILE A 303 11.38 -8.85 24.99
N ASP A 304 11.26 -7.84 25.85
CA ASP A 304 12.33 -6.85 26.09
C ASP A 304 13.62 -7.52 26.53
N LYS A 305 13.54 -8.50 27.43
CA LYS A 305 14.71 -9.28 27.88
C LYS A 305 15.40 -10.05 26.76
N LEU A 306 14.70 -10.32 25.66
CA LEU A 306 15.25 -11.02 24.50
C LEU A 306 15.90 -10.07 23.49
N VAL A 307 15.49 -8.79 23.43
CA VAL A 307 15.85 -7.88 22.33
C VAL A 307 16.51 -6.57 22.77
N LEU A 308 16.34 -6.14 24.01
CA LEU A 308 16.91 -4.91 24.57
C LEU A 308 18.05 -5.22 25.54
N ARG A 309 18.86 -4.19 25.82
CA ARG A 309 19.88 -4.27 26.87
C ARG A 309 19.20 -4.22 28.25
N PRO A 310 19.65 -5.01 29.24
CA PRO A 310 19.00 -5.07 30.56
C PRO A 310 18.86 -3.73 31.30
N ASP A 311 19.80 -2.80 31.07
CA ASP A 311 19.80 -1.47 31.71
C ASP A 311 18.76 -0.50 31.13
N LEU A 312 18.12 -0.86 30.02
CA LEU A 312 17.11 -0.06 29.32
C LEU A 312 15.69 -0.62 29.48
N ILE A 313 15.51 -1.69 30.26
CA ILE A 313 14.20 -2.35 30.39
C ILE A 313 13.46 -1.77 31.59
N ALA A 314 12.27 -1.23 31.33
CA ALA A 314 11.32 -0.84 32.36
C ALA A 314 10.47 -2.05 32.80
N PRO A 315 10.24 -2.25 34.11
CA PRO A 315 9.45 -3.37 34.60
C PRO A 315 7.94 -3.17 34.34
N PRO A 316 7.13 -4.27 34.29
CA PRO A 316 5.71 -4.21 33.92
C PRO A 316 4.85 -3.30 34.82
N ASP A 317 5.19 -3.18 36.10
CA ASP A 317 4.49 -2.33 37.05
C ASP A 317 4.64 -0.84 36.72
N ILE A 318 5.75 -0.45 36.09
CA ILE A 318 5.95 0.93 35.61
C ILE A 318 5.24 1.14 34.27
N THR A 319 5.48 0.27 33.29
CA THR A 319 4.94 0.42 31.93
C THR A 319 3.42 0.28 31.89
N TYR A 320 2.83 -0.56 32.75
CA TYR A 320 1.38 -0.66 32.90
C TYR A 320 0.76 0.60 33.51
N VAL A 321 1.44 1.27 34.43
CA VAL A 321 0.97 2.54 35.00
C VAL A 321 0.93 3.63 33.93
N TRP A 322 1.92 3.69 33.03
CA TRP A 322 1.87 4.59 31.87
C TRP A 322 0.63 4.33 31.00
N TYR A 323 0.29 3.06 30.79
CA TYR A 323 -0.89 2.65 30.03
C TYR A 323 -2.22 2.95 30.70
N GLN A 324 -2.31 2.73 32.01
CA GLN A 324 -3.49 3.12 32.78
C GLN A 324 -3.72 4.62 32.76
N TYR A 325 -2.63 5.39 32.72
CA TYR A 325 -2.70 6.84 32.58
C TYR A 325 -3.10 7.26 31.17
N ASN A 326 -2.53 6.67 30.12
CA ASN A 326 -2.95 6.91 28.74
C ASN A 326 -2.94 5.62 27.93
N THR A 327 -4.12 5.18 27.50
CA THR A 327 -4.34 3.91 26.78
C THR A 327 -3.70 3.85 25.40
N TYR A 328 -3.23 4.98 24.86
CA TYR A 328 -2.51 5.05 23.59
C TYR A 328 -0.99 4.93 23.73
N THR A 329 -0.49 4.78 24.96
CA THR A 329 0.95 4.62 25.19
C THR A 329 1.51 3.32 24.64
N HIS A 330 0.67 2.34 24.34
CA HIS A 330 1.09 1.05 23.83
C HIS A 330 0.21 0.59 22.67
N ILE A 331 0.84 0.11 21.61
CA ILE A 331 0.20 -0.62 20.52
C ILE A 331 0.87 -1.99 20.46
N ALA A 332 0.08 -3.06 20.49
CA ALA A 332 0.62 -4.42 20.50
C ALA A 332 0.02 -5.29 19.40
N VAL A 333 0.73 -6.36 19.06
CA VAL A 333 0.20 -7.44 18.23
C VAL A 333 0.23 -8.75 18.98
N ARG A 334 -0.89 -9.46 18.90
CA ARG A 334 -1.09 -10.77 19.51
C ARG A 334 -1.00 -11.85 18.45
N SER A 335 -0.29 -12.92 18.78
CA SER A 335 -0.34 -14.16 18.01
C SER A 335 -1.70 -14.83 18.21
N VAL A 336 -2.43 -15.09 17.13
CA VAL A 336 -3.68 -15.86 17.20
C VAL A 336 -3.39 -17.31 17.59
N LYS A 337 -2.21 -17.83 17.24
CA LYS A 337 -1.80 -19.20 17.54
C LYS A 337 -1.47 -19.41 19.02
N THR A 338 -0.67 -18.52 19.61
CA THR A 338 -0.20 -18.67 21.00
C THR A 338 -1.06 -17.88 21.99
N GLY A 339 -1.83 -16.89 21.51
CA GLY A 339 -2.62 -15.98 22.34
C GLY A 339 -1.80 -14.90 23.05
N GLY A 340 -0.46 -14.97 22.99
CA GLY A 340 0.44 -14.04 23.66
C GLY A 340 0.83 -12.84 22.78
N ILE A 341 1.32 -11.78 23.43
CA ILE A 341 1.92 -10.65 22.70
C ILE A 341 3.21 -11.11 22.04
N VAL A 342 3.40 -10.75 20.77
CA VAL A 342 4.60 -11.11 19.98
C VAL A 342 5.35 -9.91 19.43
N GLY A 343 4.81 -8.71 19.66
CA GLY A 343 5.48 -7.46 19.37
C GLY A 343 4.66 -6.26 19.81
N TYR A 344 5.32 -5.15 20.06
CA TYR A 344 4.67 -3.93 20.52
C TYR A 344 5.49 -2.66 20.21
N PHE A 345 4.81 -1.52 20.29
CA PHE A 345 5.38 -0.19 20.40
C PHE A 345 5.02 0.42 21.75
N ALA A 346 5.99 1.08 22.41
CA ALA A 346 5.74 2.01 23.50
C ALA A 346 5.90 3.46 22.99
N LEU A 347 4.81 4.22 23.05
CA LEU A 347 4.56 5.48 22.35
C LEU A 347 4.08 6.54 23.36
N LEU A 348 5.02 7.19 24.04
CA LEU A 348 4.70 8.10 25.14
C LEU A 348 4.50 9.52 24.60
N PRO A 349 3.27 10.09 24.63
CA PRO A 349 3.10 11.53 24.44
C PRO A 349 3.67 12.25 25.65
N VAL A 350 4.72 13.04 25.47
CA VAL A 350 5.48 13.65 26.57
C VAL A 350 5.28 15.17 26.60
N ILE A 351 5.42 15.75 27.79
CA ILE A 351 5.49 17.21 27.94
C ILE A 351 6.80 17.77 27.36
N ASP A 352 6.81 19.06 27.04
CA ASP A 352 7.96 19.73 26.43
C ASP A 352 9.24 19.64 27.27
N GLU A 353 9.12 19.79 28.59
CA GLU A 353 10.24 19.69 29.52
C GLU A 353 10.92 18.32 29.46
N LEU A 354 10.10 17.25 29.41
CA LEU A 354 10.60 15.89 29.29
C LEU A 354 11.19 15.63 27.91
N PHE A 355 10.56 16.12 26.84
CA PHE A 355 11.12 16.01 25.50
C PHE A 355 12.50 16.67 25.38
N GLN A 356 12.68 17.86 25.95
CA GLN A 356 13.97 18.56 25.99
C GLN A 356 15.00 17.80 26.84
N LYS A 357 14.58 17.17 27.95
CA LYS A 357 15.44 16.33 28.77
C LYS A 357 15.92 15.08 28.01
N ILE A 358 15.03 14.43 27.25
CA ILE A 358 15.40 13.30 26.38
C ILE A 358 16.39 13.77 25.30
N GLN A 359 16.13 14.92 24.67
CA GLN A 359 17.04 15.52 23.68
C GLN A 359 18.45 15.78 24.22
N SER A 360 18.60 16.01 25.53
CA SER A 360 19.91 16.23 26.14
C SER A 360 20.76 14.96 26.24
N GLY A 361 20.19 13.77 25.97
CA GLY A 361 20.88 12.48 26.11
C GLY A 361 21.14 12.04 27.54
N ASN A 362 20.65 12.80 28.54
CA ASN A 362 20.81 12.51 29.97
C ASN A 362 19.46 12.13 30.57
N PHE A 363 18.89 11.05 30.04
CA PHE A 363 17.58 10.54 30.42
C PHE A 363 17.60 9.02 30.49
N LYS A 364 16.82 8.45 31.40
CA LYS A 364 16.60 7.01 31.51
C LYS A 364 15.10 6.75 31.63
N ASP A 365 14.61 5.77 30.89
CA ASP A 365 13.19 5.43 30.86
C ASP A 365 12.63 5.02 32.23
N ASN A 366 13.46 4.41 33.08
CA ASN A 366 13.08 4.03 34.44
C ASN A 366 12.80 5.23 35.36
N ASP A 367 13.25 6.43 35.00
CA ASP A 367 13.00 7.66 35.75
C ASP A 367 11.69 8.35 35.30
N LEU A 368 10.96 7.77 34.34
CA LEU A 368 9.76 8.36 33.75
C LEU A 368 8.52 8.10 34.64
N SER A 369 8.04 9.13 35.32
CA SER A 369 6.73 9.14 35.99
C SER A 369 5.62 9.57 35.03
N THR A 370 4.37 9.32 35.41
CA THR A 370 3.19 9.80 34.66
C THR A 370 3.10 11.31 34.57
N ASP A 371 3.78 12.06 35.45
CA ASP A 371 3.80 13.53 35.41
C ASP A 371 4.44 14.08 34.13
N GLY A 372 5.33 13.29 33.51
CA GLY A 372 5.94 13.62 32.23
C GLY A 372 5.12 13.21 31.00
N ILE A 373 4.03 12.46 31.19
CA ILE A 373 3.17 11.93 30.12
C ILE A 373 1.92 12.80 29.99
N ARG A 374 1.48 13.04 28.75
CA ARG A 374 0.21 13.70 28.44
C ARG A 374 -0.89 12.68 28.11
N GLN A 375 -2.14 13.07 28.32
CA GLN A 375 -3.30 12.34 27.78
C GLN A 375 -3.70 12.96 26.43
N TYR A 376 -4.36 12.19 25.57
CA TYR A 376 -4.94 12.69 24.32
C TYR A 376 -6.38 13.19 24.55
N ASP A 377 -6.53 14.07 25.53
CA ASP A 377 -7.82 14.60 26.02
C ASP A 377 -8.12 16.03 25.53
N LEU A 378 -7.12 16.72 24.97
CA LEU A 378 -7.25 18.08 24.45
C LEU A 378 -6.76 18.18 22.99
N GLU A 379 -7.47 18.95 22.18
CA GLU A 379 -7.05 19.39 20.84
C GLU A 379 -5.80 20.24 20.95
N ASP A 380 -4.63 19.69 20.59
CA ASP A 380 -3.34 20.34 20.80
C ASP A 380 -2.22 19.67 19.98
N PHE A 381 -1.03 20.23 20.09
CA PHE A 381 0.22 19.70 19.58
C PHE A 381 0.94 18.84 20.63
N TYR A 382 1.32 17.64 20.24
CA TYR A 382 1.96 16.66 21.11
C TYR A 382 3.31 16.24 20.57
N LYS A 383 4.25 16.01 21.49
CA LYS A 383 5.53 15.40 21.17
C LYS A 383 5.52 13.94 21.58
N LEU A 384 6.01 13.08 20.70
CA LEU A 384 5.97 11.64 20.88
C LEU A 384 7.37 11.10 21.14
N TYR A 385 7.53 10.45 22.27
CA TYR A 385 8.69 9.63 22.57
C TYR A 385 8.40 8.16 22.25
N VAL A 386 9.15 7.58 21.31
CA VAL A 386 9.10 6.15 21.03
C VAL A 386 10.12 5.46 21.92
N ALA A 387 9.66 5.00 23.09
CA ALA A 387 10.48 4.38 24.11
C ALA A 387 10.95 2.98 23.71
N ALA A 388 10.09 2.20 23.05
CA ALA A 388 10.44 0.85 22.62
C ALA A 388 9.76 0.42 21.32
N VAL A 389 10.49 -0.37 20.53
CA VAL A 389 10.02 -1.07 19.34
C VAL A 389 10.53 -2.51 19.40
N CYS A 390 9.67 -3.45 19.76
CA CYS A 390 10.11 -4.81 20.08
C CYS A 390 9.27 -5.84 19.32
N ILE A 391 9.93 -6.84 18.72
CA ILE A 391 9.30 -8.00 18.10
C ILE A 391 10.00 -9.24 18.64
N HIS A 392 9.23 -10.19 19.18
CA HIS A 392 9.74 -11.46 19.67
C HIS A 392 10.60 -12.13 18.58
N PRO A 393 11.82 -12.64 18.89
CA PRO A 393 12.74 -13.19 17.89
C PRO A 393 12.11 -14.22 16.94
N ASP A 394 11.27 -15.12 17.47
CA ASP A 394 10.58 -16.13 16.66
C ASP A 394 9.52 -15.58 15.70
N HIS A 395 9.10 -14.33 15.89
CA HIS A 395 8.12 -13.62 15.07
C HIS A 395 8.75 -12.51 14.21
N GLN A 396 10.08 -12.35 14.26
CA GLN A 396 10.80 -11.47 13.33
C GLN A 396 10.72 -12.01 11.90
N ASN A 397 10.80 -11.11 10.92
CA ASN A 397 10.61 -11.41 9.49
C ASN A 397 9.23 -12.02 9.15
N THR A 398 8.22 -11.71 9.96
CA THR A 398 6.81 -12.05 9.70
C THR A 398 5.97 -10.77 9.51
N MET A 399 4.65 -10.90 9.36
CA MET A 399 3.74 -9.76 9.23
C MET A 399 3.51 -8.97 10.53
N ALA A 400 4.04 -9.42 11.69
CA ALA A 400 3.83 -8.78 12.99
C ALA A 400 4.24 -7.30 13.00
N PHE A 401 5.46 -6.99 12.53
CA PHE A 401 5.93 -5.60 12.44
C PHE A 401 5.05 -4.75 11.50
N ASN A 402 4.67 -5.31 10.34
CA ASN A 402 3.83 -4.58 9.38
C ASN A 402 2.45 -4.24 9.97
N ARG A 403 1.89 -5.11 10.82
CA ARG A 403 0.63 -4.85 11.53
C ARG A 403 0.79 -3.74 12.57
N LEU A 404 1.82 -3.79 13.41
CA LEU A 404 2.12 -2.72 14.37
C LEU A 404 2.34 -1.38 13.68
N TYR A 405 3.16 -1.38 12.62
CA TYR A 405 3.49 -0.18 11.88
C TYR A 405 2.25 0.45 11.22
N HIS A 406 1.34 -0.37 10.70
CA HIS A 406 0.08 0.15 10.16
C HIS A 406 -0.80 0.77 11.26
N ALA A 407 -0.94 0.09 12.40
CA ALA A 407 -1.72 0.56 13.55
C ALA A 407 -1.17 1.88 14.12
N LEU A 408 0.15 2.06 14.15
CA LEU A 408 0.76 3.33 14.53
C LEU A 408 0.34 4.47 13.60
N ILE A 409 0.42 4.27 12.28
CA ILE A 409 0.02 5.30 11.30
C ILE A 409 -1.48 5.60 11.41
N GLU A 410 -2.30 4.57 11.61
CA GLU A 410 -3.76 4.70 11.79
C GLU A 410 -4.10 5.50 13.06
N MET A 411 -3.48 5.17 14.20
CA MET A 411 -3.62 5.95 15.43
C MET A 411 -3.27 7.42 15.21
N MET A 412 -2.12 7.73 14.59
CA MET A 412 -1.72 9.12 14.35
C MET A 412 -2.68 9.85 13.39
N TYR A 413 -3.25 9.12 12.42
CA TYR A 413 -4.22 9.67 11.49
C TYR A 413 -5.54 9.98 12.19
N GLU A 414 -6.11 9.02 12.94
CA GLU A 414 -7.35 9.18 13.69
C GLU A 414 -7.27 10.30 14.73
N LEU A 415 -6.17 10.37 15.50
CA LEU A 415 -5.94 11.47 16.44
C LEU A 415 -6.00 12.83 15.74
N ALA A 416 -5.39 12.94 14.55
CA ALA A 416 -5.29 14.20 13.83
C ALA A 416 -6.60 14.58 13.10
N THR A 417 -7.33 13.61 12.56
CA THR A 417 -8.56 13.86 11.77
C THR A 417 -9.82 13.90 12.62
N GLU A 418 -9.91 13.10 13.68
CA GLU A 418 -11.12 12.97 14.48
C GLU A 418 -11.07 13.79 15.77
N ARG A 419 -9.86 14.05 16.29
CA ARG A 419 -9.67 14.73 17.59
C ARG A 419 -8.85 16.00 17.51
N ALA A 420 -8.42 16.42 16.32
CA ALA A 420 -7.53 17.57 16.14
C ALA A 420 -6.28 17.52 17.06
N ILE A 421 -5.75 16.31 17.28
CA ILE A 421 -4.54 16.04 18.05
C ILE A 421 -3.41 15.76 17.08
N TYR A 422 -2.40 16.63 17.06
CA TYR A 422 -1.31 16.56 16.09
C TYR A 422 0.00 16.20 16.76
N ILE A 423 0.63 15.12 16.33
CA ILE A 423 1.98 14.78 16.78
C ILE A 423 2.96 15.62 15.96
N THR A 424 3.66 16.56 16.59
CA THR A 424 4.59 17.48 15.89
C THR A 424 5.97 16.88 15.73
N ASP A 425 6.47 16.23 16.77
CA ASP A 425 7.84 15.75 16.83
C ASP A 425 7.88 14.33 17.37
N ILE A 426 8.78 13.54 16.80
CA ILE A 426 9.10 12.20 17.25
C ILE A 426 10.57 12.18 17.70
N ILE A 427 10.82 11.61 18.87
CA ILE A 427 12.16 11.28 19.36
C ILE A 427 12.23 9.82 19.77
N THR A 428 13.36 9.18 19.54
CA THR A 428 13.60 7.80 19.94
C THR A 428 15.09 7.55 20.17
N GLU A 429 15.41 6.62 21.07
CA GLU A 429 16.78 6.22 21.38
C GLU A 429 17.04 4.82 20.82
N ALA A 430 17.88 4.73 19.79
CA ALA A 430 18.24 3.46 19.18
C ALA A 430 19.40 2.82 19.95
N SER A 431 19.10 1.74 20.68
CA SER A 431 20.08 0.94 21.43
C SER A 431 20.58 -0.30 20.68
N THR A 432 20.00 -0.61 19.52
CA THR A 432 20.37 -1.77 18.69
C THR A 432 20.66 -1.37 17.24
N LYS A 433 21.53 -2.13 16.56
CA LYS A 433 21.82 -1.93 15.13
C LYS A 433 20.59 -2.06 14.23
N GLN A 434 19.59 -2.84 14.65
CA GLN A 434 18.34 -2.97 13.93
C GLN A 434 17.44 -1.75 14.13
N GLY A 435 17.38 -1.20 15.35
CA GLY A 435 16.73 0.07 15.65
C GLY A 435 17.34 1.25 14.88
N GLU A 436 18.67 1.34 14.81
CA GLU A 436 19.37 2.35 14.01
C GLU A 436 18.97 2.27 12.52
N LYS A 437 18.90 1.06 11.97
CA LYS A 437 18.47 0.83 10.57
C LYS A 437 17.01 1.24 10.38
N LEU A 438 16.14 0.90 11.32
CA LEU A 438 14.73 1.27 11.27
C LEU A 438 14.56 2.80 11.25
N CYS A 439 15.25 3.51 12.14
CA CYS A 439 15.22 4.97 12.19
C CYS A 439 15.62 5.59 10.84
N LYS A 440 16.70 5.10 10.23
CA LYS A 440 17.18 5.56 8.91
C LYS A 440 16.17 5.27 7.80
N ILE A 441 15.53 4.10 7.80
CA ILE A 441 14.53 3.71 6.79
C ILE A 441 13.29 4.61 6.87
N LEU A 442 12.86 4.95 8.09
CA LEU A 442 11.72 5.84 8.33
C LEU A 442 12.05 7.33 8.11
N GLY A 443 13.32 7.64 7.86
CA GLY A 443 13.79 9.01 7.59
C GLY A 443 14.04 9.84 8.84
N LEU A 444 14.13 9.22 10.02
CA LEU A 444 14.58 9.93 11.22
C LEU A 444 16.06 10.31 11.07
N LYS A 445 16.40 11.51 11.56
CA LYS A 445 17.76 12.04 11.55
C LYS A 445 18.43 11.74 12.87
N LYS A 446 19.66 11.24 12.82
CA LYS A 446 20.50 11.11 14.01
C LYS A 446 20.72 12.50 14.60
N PHE A 447 20.47 12.65 15.90
CA PHE A 447 20.62 13.89 16.64
C PHE A 447 21.94 13.90 17.41
N ILE A 448 22.15 12.97 18.34
CA ILE A 448 23.38 12.82 19.14
C ILE A 448 23.70 11.36 19.45
N ASP A 449 24.94 11.09 19.81
CA ASP A 449 25.36 9.89 20.54
C ASP A 449 25.19 10.15 22.05
N THR A 450 24.69 9.17 22.80
CA THR A 450 24.53 9.28 24.26
C THR A 450 25.76 8.75 25.01
N ASP A 451 25.85 9.09 26.30
CA ASP A 451 26.93 8.62 27.19
C ASP A 451 26.90 7.09 27.42
N ILE A 452 25.77 6.44 27.12
CA ILE A 452 25.58 4.99 27.28
C ILE A 452 25.73 4.21 25.96
N SER A 453 26.36 4.82 24.94
CA SER A 453 26.63 4.21 23.63
C SER A 453 25.36 3.81 22.85
N THR A 454 24.34 4.65 22.93
CA THR A 454 23.14 4.59 22.08
C THR A 454 23.07 5.83 21.20
N GLU A 455 22.18 5.85 20.22
CA GLU A 455 22.01 6.96 19.29
C GLU A 455 20.60 7.54 19.38
N LEU A 456 20.48 8.84 19.63
CA LEU A 456 19.20 9.53 19.59
C LEU A 456 18.85 9.93 18.16
N TYR A 457 17.60 9.71 17.79
CA TYR A 457 17.04 10.02 16.49
C TYR A 457 15.78 10.87 16.64
N THR A 458 15.59 11.81 15.72
CA THR A 458 14.41 12.69 15.72
C THR A 458 13.84 12.87 14.32
N ALA A 459 12.54 13.12 14.25
CA ALA A 459 11.87 13.60 13.07
C ALA A 459 10.74 14.56 13.45
N SER A 460 10.52 15.56 12.61
CA SER A 460 9.37 16.44 12.66
C SER A 460 8.28 15.94 11.72
N LEU A 461 7.03 16.02 12.16
CA LEU A 461 5.80 15.85 11.40
C LEU A 461 5.15 17.20 11.07
N LEU A 462 5.44 18.27 11.83
CA LEU A 462 5.05 19.66 11.54
C LEU A 462 6.25 20.61 11.72
N PRO A 463 7.01 20.95 10.64
CA PRO A 463 6.83 20.51 9.25
C PRO A 463 7.21 19.04 9.03
N PRO A 464 6.57 18.35 8.08
CA PRO A 464 6.84 16.93 7.85
C PRO A 464 8.21 16.69 7.23
N SER A 465 8.99 15.85 7.90
CA SER A 465 10.34 15.41 7.49
C SER A 465 10.47 13.88 7.38
N LEU A 466 9.48 13.15 7.90
CA LEU A 466 9.42 11.70 7.92
C LEU A 466 9.17 11.12 6.51
N ARG A 467 9.78 9.97 6.21
CA ARG A 467 9.63 9.29 4.92
C ARG A 467 8.83 8.01 5.08
N LEU A 468 7.50 8.13 5.01
CA LEU A 468 6.60 6.97 5.05
C LEU A 468 6.29 6.48 3.64
N ASN A 469 6.92 5.37 3.22
CA ASN A 469 6.83 4.87 1.84
C ASN A 469 5.56 4.06 1.52
N SER A 470 4.77 3.69 2.53
CA SER A 470 3.50 2.99 2.34
C SER A 470 2.42 3.93 1.78
N LEU A 471 1.41 3.39 1.07
CA LEU A 471 0.31 4.21 0.51
C LEU A 471 -0.38 5.04 1.62
N PHE A 472 -0.65 4.40 2.77
CA PHE A 472 -1.30 5.04 3.90
C PHE A 472 -0.37 6.03 4.63
N GLY A 473 0.92 5.71 4.75
CA GLY A 473 1.92 6.63 5.28
C GLY A 473 2.08 7.89 4.43
N LYS A 474 2.03 7.78 3.11
CA LYS A 474 2.04 8.94 2.21
C LYS A 474 0.82 9.84 2.42
N LYS A 475 -0.36 9.26 2.67
CA LYS A 475 -1.57 10.03 3.00
C LYS A 475 -1.40 10.80 4.31
N LEU A 476 -0.86 10.16 5.36
CA LEU A 476 -0.59 10.83 6.63
C LEU A 476 0.38 12.02 6.43
N ILE A 477 1.49 11.81 5.73
CA ILE A 477 2.47 12.88 5.47
C ILE A 477 1.86 14.02 4.65
N GLN A 478 1.05 13.69 3.64
CA GLN A 478 0.34 14.71 2.86
C GLN A 478 -0.62 15.52 3.73
N PHE A 479 -1.41 14.86 4.58
CA PHE A 479 -2.32 15.54 5.50
C PHE A 479 -1.57 16.49 6.46
N TYR A 480 -0.46 16.02 7.03
CA TYR A 480 0.40 16.85 7.89
C TYR A 480 1.05 18.02 7.14
N GLN A 481 1.40 17.83 5.86
CA GLN A 481 1.91 18.91 5.01
C GLN A 481 0.85 20.00 4.78
N GLU A 482 -0.38 19.60 4.44
CA GLU A 482 -1.52 20.52 4.25
C GLU A 482 -1.80 21.32 5.54
N ARG A 483 -1.84 20.65 6.70
CA ARG A 483 -2.01 21.30 8.01
C ARG A 483 -0.88 22.28 8.34
N TYR A 484 0.37 21.92 8.06
CA TYR A 484 1.50 22.82 8.26
C TYR A 484 1.38 24.08 7.38
N ASP A 485 0.97 23.92 6.12
CA ASP A 485 0.81 25.04 5.19
C ASP A 485 -0.33 25.99 5.60
N GLU A 486 -1.44 25.46 6.15
CA GLU A 486 -2.54 26.24 6.74
C GLU A 486 -2.11 27.00 8.01
N MET A 487 -1.30 26.35 8.85
CA MET A 487 -0.90 26.85 10.17
C MET A 487 0.51 27.47 10.19
N ARG A 488 1.05 27.82 9.02
CA ARG A 488 2.45 28.25 8.86
C ARG A 488 2.88 29.46 9.70
N ASN A 489 1.94 30.24 10.22
CA ASN A 489 2.25 31.36 11.11
C ASN A 489 2.42 30.96 12.59
N LEU A 490 2.09 29.72 12.95
CA LEU A 490 2.18 29.16 14.30
C LEU A 490 3.49 28.39 14.54
N PHE A 491 4.26 28.12 13.48
CA PHE A 491 5.51 27.35 13.45
C PHE A 491 6.59 28.14 12.72
#